data_AF-X1KLQ9-F1
#
_entry.id   AF-X1KLQ9-F1
#
_cell.length_a   1.000
_cell.length_b   1.000
_cell.length_c   1.000
_cell.angle_alpha   90.00
_cell.angle_beta   90.00
_cell.angle_gamma   90.00
#
_symmetry.space_group_name_H-M   'P 1'
#
loop_
_entity.id
_entity.type
_entity.pdbx_description
1 polymer ?
#
loop_
_entity_poly.entity_id
_entity_poly.type
_entity_poly.pdbx_seq_one_letter_code
_entity_poly.pdbx_strand_id
1 'polypeptide(L)'
;MIKRFTVGDLRITLTVARITKIIGVNSELEDGSHILMWDFDDVPLDDVKLELKKVQIRYFLSDIYILETKFQTNYIAYCFTAQCWRRAVEIIAQTNLVDWNFFKYGVYRGHFTLILHHSYATKLK
;
A
#
# COMPACT_ATOMS: atom_id res chain seq x y z
N MET A 1 -5.25 -23.44 12.54
CA MET A 1 -5.50 -24.86 12.23
C MET A 1 -6.11 -24.98 10.85
N ILE A 2 -5.58 -25.86 9.99
CA ILE A 2 -6.21 -26.18 8.70
C ILE A 2 -6.48 -27.68 8.70
N LYS A 3 -7.74 -28.08 8.50
CA LYS A 3 -8.13 -29.47 8.25
C LYS A 3 -8.60 -29.59 6.82
N ARG A 4 -8.10 -30.62 6.14
CA ARG A 4 -8.48 -30.94 4.77
C ARG A 4 -8.97 -32.38 4.73
N PHE A 5 -10.06 -32.61 4.04
CA PHE A 5 -10.55 -33.96 3.78
C PHE A 5 -11.27 -33.97 2.44
N THR A 6 -11.35 -35.16 1.87
CA THR A 6 -11.93 -35.40 0.54
C THR A 6 -13.14 -36.29 0.71
N VAL A 7 -14.25 -35.96 0.06
CA VAL A 7 -15.46 -36.80 -0.03
C VAL A 7 -15.79 -36.96 -1.50
N GLY A 8 -15.58 -38.17 -2.04
CA GLY A 8 -15.63 -38.39 -3.49
C GLY A 8 -14.61 -37.51 -4.21
N ASP A 9 -15.07 -36.73 -5.20
CA ASP A 9 -14.23 -35.81 -5.96
C ASP A 9 -14.17 -34.39 -5.37
N LEU A 10 -14.79 -34.16 -4.20
CA LEU A 10 -14.83 -32.86 -3.53
C LEU A 10 -13.73 -32.75 -2.47
N ARG A 11 -12.85 -31.77 -2.64
CA ARG A 11 -11.86 -31.38 -1.62
C ARG A 11 -12.43 -30.29 -0.72
N ILE A 12 -12.66 -30.63 0.54
CA ILE A 12 -13.15 -29.69 1.56
C ILE A 12 -11.98 -29.22 2.42
N THR A 13 -11.84 -27.90 2.59
CA THR A 13 -10.83 -27.27 3.45
C THR A 13 -11.50 -26.44 4.53
N LEU A 14 -11.28 -26.81 5.79
CA LEU A 14 -11.69 -26.06 6.98
C LEU A 14 -10.48 -25.33 7.54
N THR A 15 -10.57 -24.00 7.67
CA THR A 15 -9.50 -23.17 8.22
C THR A 15 -10.00 -22.41 9.44
N VAL A 16 -9.34 -22.60 10.58
CA VAL A 16 -9.49 -21.77 11.77
C VAL A 16 -8.23 -20.92 11.90
N ALA A 17 -8.37 -19.61 11.71
CA ALA A 17 -7.28 -18.65 11.78
C ALA A 17 -7.64 -17.53 12.76
N ARG A 18 -6.62 -16.95 13.41
CA ARG A 18 -6.80 -15.75 14.24
C ARG A 18 -7.12 -14.59 13.32
N ILE A 19 -8.24 -13.91 13.57
CA ILE A 19 -8.60 -12.68 12.86
C ILE A 19 -7.90 -11.52 13.54
N THR A 20 -7.14 -10.75 12.78
CA THR A 20 -6.60 -9.46 13.20
C THR A 20 -7.45 -8.37 12.57
N LYS A 21 -7.95 -7.43 13.38
CA LYS A 21 -8.62 -6.24 12.84
C LYS A 21 -7.54 -5.33 12.25
N ILE A 22 -7.58 -5.14 10.94
CA ILE A 22 -6.69 -4.27 10.20
C ILE A 22 -7.48 -3.03 9.81
N ILE A 23 -6.93 -1.84 10.09
CA ILE A 23 -7.48 -0.57 9.61
C ILE A 23 -6.63 -0.16 8.42
N GLY A 24 -7.27 0.04 7.27
CA GLY A 24 -6.63 0.53 6.06
C GLY A 24 -7.30 1.79 5.55
N VAL A 25 -6.53 2.63 4.87
CA VAL A 25 -7.03 3.83 4.18
C VAL A 25 -6.88 3.60 2.69
N ASN A 26 -7.97 3.75 1.95
CA ASN A 26 -7.98 3.59 0.50
C ASN A 26 -7.64 4.90 -0.20
N SER A 27 -7.01 4.78 -1.38
CA SER A 27 -6.68 5.91 -2.26
C SER A 27 -7.89 6.56 -2.92
N GLU A 28 -8.99 5.84 -3.10
CA GLU A 28 -10.18 6.28 -3.82
C GLU A 28 -10.95 7.36 -3.05
N LEU A 29 -11.29 8.43 -3.75
CA LEU A 29 -12.10 9.56 -3.28
C LEU A 29 -13.56 9.38 -3.71
N GLU A 30 -14.45 10.20 -3.14
CA GLU A 30 -15.91 10.11 -3.40
C GLU A 30 -16.30 10.30 -4.87
N ASP A 31 -15.47 11.01 -5.65
CA ASP A 31 -15.66 11.25 -7.08
C ASP A 31 -15.03 10.16 -7.99
N GLY A 32 -14.45 9.11 -7.41
CA GLY A 32 -13.75 8.04 -8.12
C GLY A 32 -12.33 8.40 -8.59
N SER A 33 -11.83 9.59 -8.22
CA SER A 33 -10.41 9.91 -8.35
C SER A 33 -9.60 9.29 -7.21
N HIS A 34 -8.28 9.34 -7.30
CA HIS A 34 -7.37 8.73 -6.35
C HIS A 34 -6.31 9.69 -5.88
N ILE A 35 -6.02 9.69 -4.57
CA ILE A 35 -4.75 10.20 -4.08
C ILE A 35 -3.64 9.17 -4.33
N LEU A 36 -2.41 9.66 -4.45
CA LEU A 36 -1.27 8.77 -4.67
C LEU A 36 -0.76 8.25 -3.33
N MET A 37 -0.50 6.95 -3.28
CA MET A 37 0.01 6.23 -2.12
C MET A 37 1.15 5.31 -2.57
N TRP A 38 2.20 5.25 -1.77
CA TRP A 38 3.34 4.35 -1.98
C TRP A 38 3.64 3.58 -0.70
N ASP A 39 4.13 2.36 -0.86
CA ASP A 39 4.67 1.52 0.20
C ASP A 39 6.06 1.03 -0.22
N PHE A 40 7.01 1.10 0.69
CA PHE A 40 8.41 0.73 0.48
C PHE A 40 8.84 -0.19 1.62
N ASP A 41 9.32 -1.38 1.26
CA ASP A 41 9.78 -2.41 2.20
C ASP A 41 11.28 -2.67 2.02
N ASP A 42 12.02 -2.63 3.13
CA ASP A 42 13.47 -2.85 3.20
C ASP A 42 14.29 -1.91 2.29
N VAL A 43 13.91 -0.63 2.24
CA VAL A 43 14.57 0.43 1.44
C VAL A 43 15.07 1.56 2.33
N PRO A 44 16.31 2.07 2.16
CA PRO A 44 16.80 3.25 2.88
C PRO A 44 15.99 4.53 2.58
N LEU A 45 15.81 5.40 3.57
CA LEU A 45 15.06 6.67 3.43
C LEU A 45 15.57 7.56 2.28
N ASP A 46 16.89 7.61 2.06
CA ASP A 46 17.47 8.48 1.04
C ASP A 46 17.11 8.02 -0.38
N ASP A 47 17.01 6.70 -0.60
CA ASP A 47 16.55 6.12 -1.87
C ASP A 47 15.06 6.38 -2.08
N VAL A 48 14.24 6.23 -1.02
CA VAL A 48 12.82 6.58 -1.06
C VAL A 48 12.62 8.05 -1.45
N LYS A 49 13.34 8.98 -0.81
CA LYS A 49 13.29 10.41 -1.15
C LYS A 49 13.71 10.67 -2.59
N LEU A 50 14.76 10.01 -3.06
CA LEU A 50 15.26 10.17 -4.42
C LEU A 50 14.21 9.74 -5.45
N GLU A 51 13.61 8.56 -5.28
CA GLU A 51 12.61 8.02 -6.20
C GLU A 51 11.31 8.85 -6.19
N LEU A 52 10.84 9.23 -5.00
CA LEU A 52 9.66 10.09 -4.87
C LEU A 52 9.88 11.47 -5.49
N LYS A 53 11.07 12.06 -5.33
CA LYS A 53 11.40 13.36 -5.94
C LYS A 53 11.41 13.28 -7.48
N LYS A 54 11.90 12.17 -8.06
CA LYS A 54 11.88 11.96 -9.52
C LYS A 54 10.46 11.98 -10.07
N VAL A 55 9.53 11.25 -9.44
CA VAL A 55 8.13 11.23 -9.89
C VAL A 55 7.41 12.55 -9.57
N GLN A 56 7.72 13.20 -8.44
CA GLN A 56 7.17 14.51 -8.10
C GLN A 56 7.45 15.54 -9.19
N ILE A 57 8.71 15.64 -9.62
CA ILE A 57 9.14 16.56 -10.69
C ILE A 57 8.51 16.15 -12.03
N ARG A 58 8.59 14.86 -12.40
CA ARG A 58 8.11 14.36 -13.70
C ARG A 58 6.61 14.61 -13.90
N TYR A 59 5.82 14.47 -12.84
CA TYR A 59 4.36 14.54 -12.90
C TYR A 59 3.77 15.82 -12.31
N PHE A 60 4.61 16.79 -11.92
CA PHE A 60 4.21 18.05 -11.30
C PHE A 60 3.29 17.85 -10.08
N LEU A 61 3.65 16.89 -9.23
CA LEU A 61 2.86 16.54 -8.05
C LEU A 61 3.07 17.59 -6.94
N SER A 62 2.08 17.74 -6.07
CA SER A 62 2.21 18.48 -4.81
C SER A 62 3.25 17.83 -3.89
N ASP A 63 3.44 18.41 -2.71
CA ASP A 63 4.29 17.81 -1.67
C ASP A 63 3.90 16.35 -1.40
N ILE A 64 4.94 15.52 -1.30
CA ILE A 64 4.84 14.10 -0.96
C ILE A 64 5.29 13.95 0.50
N TYR A 65 4.41 13.42 1.33
CA TYR A 65 4.67 13.19 2.74
C TYR A 65 5.14 11.75 2.93
N ILE A 66 6.24 11.56 3.66
CA ILE A 66 6.83 10.25 3.94
C ILE A 66 6.69 9.97 5.43
N LEU A 67 6.17 8.80 5.77
CA LEU A 67 6.07 8.29 7.13
C LEU A 67 6.89 7.00 7.26
N GLU A 68 7.75 6.96 8.28
CA GLU A 68 8.47 5.74 8.63
C GLU A 68 7.55 4.79 9.40
N THR A 69 7.31 3.61 8.85
CA THR A 69 6.51 2.56 9.50
C THR A 69 7.41 1.62 10.29
N LYS A 70 8.61 1.30 9.79
CA LYS A 70 9.63 0.51 10.50
C LYS A 70 10.96 1.23 10.43
N PHE A 71 11.60 1.36 11.59
CA PHE A 71 12.85 2.11 11.74
C PHE A 71 13.87 1.73 10.66
N GLN A 72 14.30 2.74 9.91
CA GLN A 72 15.33 2.71 8.87
C GLN A 72 15.07 1.75 7.69
N THR A 73 13.89 1.16 7.58
CA THR A 73 13.64 0.07 6.62
C THR A 73 12.33 0.16 5.87
N ASN A 74 11.23 0.61 6.48
CA ASN A 74 9.93 0.64 5.80
C ASN A 74 9.30 2.03 5.89
N TYR A 75 8.77 2.46 4.75
CA TYR A 75 8.24 3.79 4.56
C TYR A 75 6.94 3.71 3.77
N ILE A 76 5.95 4.46 4.20
CA ILE A 76 4.79 4.77 3.37
C ILE A 76 4.87 6.23 2.95
N ALA A 77 4.34 6.54 1.78
CA ALA A 77 4.22 7.91 1.33
C ALA A 77 2.85 8.20 0.74
N TYR A 78 2.43 9.46 0.79
CA TYR A 78 1.19 9.90 0.17
C TYR A 78 1.30 11.33 -0.36
N CYS A 79 0.53 11.60 -1.41
CA CYS A 79 0.46 12.89 -2.09
C CYS A 79 -0.99 13.22 -2.38
N PHE A 80 -1.44 14.41 -1.97
CA PHE A 80 -2.83 14.84 -2.08
C PHE A 80 -3.21 15.42 -3.46
N THR A 81 -2.39 15.18 -4.48
CA THR A 81 -2.77 15.46 -5.86
C THR A 81 -3.74 14.37 -6.35
N ALA A 82 -5.00 14.73 -6.58
CA ALA A 82 -6.00 13.81 -7.11
C ALA A 82 -5.70 13.42 -8.56
N GLN A 83 -5.81 12.14 -8.89
CA GLN A 83 -5.54 11.56 -10.20
C GLN A 83 -6.63 10.57 -10.60
N CYS A 84 -6.92 10.46 -11.90
CA CYS A 84 -7.74 9.35 -12.37
C CYS A 84 -6.97 8.02 -12.18
N TRP A 85 -7.70 6.92 -12.02
CA TRP A 85 -7.11 5.61 -11.71
C TRP A 85 -5.95 5.21 -12.64
N ARG A 86 -6.12 5.37 -13.96
CA ARG A 86 -5.08 5.05 -14.94
C ARG A 86 -3.79 5.82 -14.69
N ARG A 87 -3.92 7.11 -14.35
CA ARG A 87 -2.76 7.98 -14.10
C ARG A 87 -2.11 7.67 -12.76
N ALA A 88 -2.90 7.36 -11.74
CA ALA A 88 -2.38 6.88 -10.46
C ALA A 88 -1.52 5.62 -10.66
N VAL A 89 -2.05 4.60 -11.35
CA VAL A 89 -1.29 3.36 -11.64
C VAL A 89 0.00 3.64 -12.41
N GLU A 90 -0.04 4.49 -13.44
CA GLU A 90 1.14 4.87 -14.22
C GLU A 90 2.22 5.53 -13.34
N ILE A 91 1.84 6.44 -12.45
CA ILE A 91 2.78 7.14 -11.57
C ILE A 91 3.43 6.15 -10.60
N ILE A 92 2.65 5.31 -9.91
CA ILE A 92 3.17 4.33 -8.96
C ILE A 92 4.08 3.31 -9.67
N ALA A 93 3.69 2.85 -10.86
CA ALA A 93 4.50 1.91 -11.66
C ALA A 93 5.86 2.48 -12.10
N GLN A 94 5.99 3.82 -12.17
CA GLN A 94 7.22 4.51 -12.56
C GLN A 94 8.11 4.87 -11.37
N THR A 95 7.62 4.71 -10.14
CA THR A 95 8.43 4.88 -8.94
C THR A 95 9.19 3.58 -8.68
N ASN A 96 10.52 3.61 -8.77
CA ASN A 96 11.31 2.40 -8.44
C ASN A 96 11.22 2.12 -6.93
N LEU A 97 11.54 0.88 -6.55
CA LEU A 97 11.63 0.42 -5.16
C LEU A 97 10.29 0.34 -4.40
N VAL A 98 9.17 0.68 -5.04
CA VAL A 98 7.83 0.41 -4.48
C VAL A 98 7.66 -1.09 -4.27
N ASP A 99 7.08 -1.48 -3.13
CA ASP A 99 6.74 -2.89 -2.88
C ASP A 99 5.83 -3.41 -3.99
N TRP A 100 6.29 -4.47 -4.66
CA TRP A 100 5.58 -5.05 -5.77
C TRP A 100 4.28 -5.73 -5.34
N ASN A 101 4.18 -6.20 -4.08
CA ASN A 101 2.92 -6.73 -3.56
C ASN A 101 1.91 -5.61 -3.38
N PHE A 102 2.29 -4.50 -2.74
CA PHE A 102 1.47 -3.30 -2.66
C PHE A 102 0.96 -2.87 -4.04
N PHE A 103 1.87 -2.74 -5.02
CA PHE A 103 1.48 -2.33 -6.38
C PHE A 103 0.53 -3.35 -7.04
N LYS A 104 0.89 -4.63 -7.05
CA LYS A 104 0.11 -5.70 -7.66
C LYS A 104 -1.30 -5.80 -7.07
N TYR A 105 -1.41 -5.81 -5.74
CA TYR A 105 -2.71 -5.93 -5.09
C TYR A 105 -3.53 -4.66 -5.22
N GLY A 106 -2.91 -3.48 -5.24
CA GLY A 106 -3.59 -2.23 -5.52
C GLY A 106 -4.21 -2.22 -6.91
N VAL A 107 -3.43 -2.60 -7.93
CA VAL A 107 -3.90 -2.73 -9.31
C VAL A 107 -5.06 -3.73 -9.42
N TYR A 108 -4.93 -4.90 -8.79
CA TYR A 108 -5.96 -5.93 -8.80
C TYR A 108 -7.29 -5.48 -8.16
N ARG A 109 -7.23 -4.64 -7.11
CA ARG A 109 -8.42 -4.15 -6.39
C ARG A 109 -9.05 -2.90 -7.01
N GLY A 110 -8.34 -2.19 -7.88
CA GLY A 110 -8.79 -0.90 -8.41
C GLY A 110 -8.53 0.30 -7.50
N HIS A 111 -7.79 0.11 -6.38
CA HIS A 111 -7.36 1.18 -5.49
C HIS A 111 -6.13 0.71 -4.69
N PHE A 112 -5.25 1.64 -4.34
CA PHE A 112 -4.20 1.41 -3.34
C PHE A 112 -4.74 1.53 -1.92
N THR A 113 -4.14 0.81 -0.97
CA THR A 113 -4.51 0.81 0.45
C THR A 113 -3.26 0.86 1.30
N LEU A 114 -3.16 1.85 2.19
CA LEU A 114 -2.14 1.87 3.24
C LEU A 114 -2.70 1.30 4.53
N ILE A 115 -1.96 0.40 5.17
CA ILE A 115 -2.40 -0.30 6.39
C ILE A 115 -1.80 0.38 7.62
N LEU A 116 -2.66 0.68 8.59
CA LEU A 116 -2.26 1.15 9.92
C LEU A 116 -2.28 -0.05 10.88
N HIS A 117 -1.10 -0.49 11.31
CA HIS A 117 -1.01 -1.51 12.36
C HIS A 117 -1.33 -0.90 13.74
N HIS A 118 -2.12 -1.61 14.55
CA HIS A 118 -2.58 -1.14 15.85
C HIS A 118 -1.45 -0.87 16.87
N SER A 119 -0.26 -1.44 16.66
CA SER A 119 0.94 -1.26 17.49
C SER A 119 1.38 0.20 17.62
N TYR A 120 1.00 1.07 16.68
CA TYR A 120 1.36 2.49 16.68
C TYR A 120 0.38 3.36 17.49
N ALA A 121 -0.85 2.88 17.73
CA ALA A 121 -1.88 3.65 18.44
C ALA A 121 -1.69 3.70 19.97
N THR A 122 -0.82 2.85 20.52
CA THR A 122 -0.58 2.77 21.98
C THR A 122 0.54 3.70 22.47
N LYS A 123 1.26 4.38 21.56
CA LYS A 123 2.34 5.32 21.92
C LYS A 123 1.94 6.80 21.89
N LEU A 124 0.67 7.10 21.63
CA LEU A 124 0.13 8.47 21.60
C LEU A 124 -0.82 8.76 22.78
N LYS A 125 -0.57 8.13 23.94
CA LYS A 125 -1.23 8.45 25.21
C LYS A 125 -0.19 8.83 26.25
#